data_AF-A0A5B7XYY6-F1
#
_entry.id   AF-A0A5B7XYY6-F1
#
_cell.length_a   1.000
_cell.length_b   1.000
_cell.length_c   1.000
_cell.angle_alpha   90.00
_cell.angle_beta   90.00
_cell.angle_gamma   90.00
#
_symmetry.space_group_name_H-M   'P 1'
#
loop_
_entity.id
_entity.type
_entity.pdbx_description
1 polymer ?
#
loop_
_entity_poly.entity_id
_entity_poly.type
_entity_poly.pdbx_seq_one_letter_code
_entity_poly.pdbx_strand_id
1 'polypeptide(L)'
;MEFKIRVVVNDKVTMFWWTKDLQCDDQEILKLFKELIALHIPEEGAIPGGIDYCNDLTDGANVYQALLHIFPQNHILIEPSNEFLGFDPRAIY
;
A
#
# COMPACT_ATOMS: atom_id res chain seq x y z
N MET A 1 -13.96 -0.15 5.56
CA MET A 1 -13.25 0.06 4.28
C MET A 1 -12.23 1.09 4.63
N GLU A 2 -10.97 0.69 4.56
CA GLU A 2 -9.91 1.37 5.28
C GLU A 2 -9.22 2.39 4.39
N PHE A 3 -8.93 2.04 3.13
CA PHE A 3 -8.42 2.99 2.15
C PHE A 3 -8.92 2.70 0.75
N LYS A 4 -8.78 3.70 -0.12
CA LYS A 4 -8.99 3.60 -1.56
C LYS A 4 -8.00 4.48 -2.30
N ILE A 5 -7.29 3.88 -3.25
CA ILE A 5 -6.25 4.54 -4.05
C ILE A 5 -6.57 4.35 -5.53
N ARG A 6 -6.51 5.44 -6.29
CA ARG A 6 -6.48 5.40 -7.75
C ARG A 6 -5.03 5.36 -8.20
N VAL A 7 -4.69 4.47 -9.13
CA VAL A 7 -3.38 4.42 -9.77
C VAL A 7 -3.54 4.54 -11.28
N VAL A 8 -2.48 5.01 -11.94
CA VAL A 8 -2.38 5.01 -13.40
C VAL A 8 -1.21 4.12 -13.80
N VAL A 9 -1.49 3.07 -14.57
CA VAL A 9 -0.49 2.12 -15.07
C VAL A 9 -0.67 1.99 -16.58
N ASN A 10 0.34 2.37 -17.37
CA ASN A 10 0.30 2.33 -18.83
C ASN A 10 -0.96 3.01 -19.42
N ASP A 11 -1.25 4.24 -18.99
CA ASP A 11 -2.44 5.02 -19.36
C ASP A 11 -3.80 4.43 -18.95
N LYS A 12 -3.81 3.27 -18.26
CA LYS A 12 -5.00 2.67 -17.69
C LYS A 12 -5.20 3.17 -16.26
N VAL A 13 -6.41 3.63 -15.98
CA VAL A 13 -6.82 4.02 -14.62
C VAL A 13 -7.38 2.80 -13.91
N THR A 14 -6.84 2.51 -12.74
CA THR A 14 -7.20 1.38 -11.89
C THR A 14 -7.40 1.86 -10.46
N MET A 15 -8.28 1.20 -9.73
CA MET A 15 -8.58 1.46 -8.33
C MET A 15 -8.21 0.27 -7.47
N PHE A 16 -7.41 0.54 -6.45
CA PHE A 16 -7.17 -0.38 -5.33
C PHE A 16 -7.97 0.07 -4.12
N TRP A 17 -8.52 -0.87 -3.37
CA TRP A 17 -9.17 -0.58 -2.09
C TRP A 17 -9.01 -1.73 -1.11
N TRP A 18 -9.13 -1.40 0.17
CA TRP A 18 -9.00 -2.36 1.25
C TRP A 18 -10.25 -2.37 2.12
N THR A 19 -10.81 -3.56 2.33
CA THR A 19 -11.91 -3.78 3.28
C THR A 19 -11.46 -4.72 4.39
N LYS A 20 -11.25 -5.99 4.04
CA LYS A 20 -10.57 -7.00 4.86
C LYS A 20 -9.36 -7.60 4.15
N ASP A 21 -9.38 -7.50 2.83
CA ASP A 21 -8.35 -7.98 1.92
C ASP A 21 -8.15 -6.93 0.82
N LEU A 22 -7.03 -7.01 0.11
CA LEU A 22 -6.76 -6.19 -1.06
C LEU A 22 -7.74 -6.50 -2.19
N GLN A 23 -8.39 -5.46 -2.71
CA GLN A 23 -9.27 -5.52 -3.86
C GLN A 23 -8.77 -4.56 -4.95
N CYS A 24 -9.05 -4.92 -6.20
CA CYS A 24 -8.67 -4.16 -7.37
C CYS A 24 -9.75 -4.34 -8.45
N ASP A 25 -10.05 -3.29 -9.22
CA ASP A 25 -10.97 -3.34 -10.37
C ASP A 25 -10.33 -4.06 -11.58
N ASP A 26 -9.00 -4.19 -11.59
CA ASP A 26 -8.24 -4.83 -12.64
C ASP A 26 -7.39 -6.00 -12.11
N GLN A 27 -7.69 -7.21 -12.59
CA GLN A 27 -7.00 -8.44 -12.17
C GLN A 27 -5.56 -8.53 -12.70
N GLU A 28 -5.27 -7.96 -13.87
CA GLU A 28 -3.91 -7.98 -14.44
C GLU A 28 -3.00 -7.04 -13.64
N ILE A 29 -3.50 -5.85 -13.31
CA ILE A 29 -2.77 -4.88 -12.47
C ILE A 29 -2.64 -5.39 -11.03
N LEU A 30 -3.65 -6.08 -10.51
CA LEU A 30 -3.55 -6.76 -9.21
C LEU A 30 -2.46 -7.84 -9.22
N LYS A 31 -2.39 -8.64 -10.28
CA LYS A 31 -1.33 -9.66 -10.43
C LYS A 31 0.05 -9.00 -10.50
N LEU A 32 0.20 -7.96 -11.31
CA LEU A 32 1.43 -7.17 -11.41
C LEU A 32 1.85 -6.64 -10.04
N PHE A 33 0.93 -6.06 -9.27
CA PHE A 33 1.21 -5.59 -7.91
C PHE A 33 1.73 -6.71 -7.01
N LYS A 34 1.08 -7.89 -7.03
CA LYS A 34 1.52 -9.06 -6.25
C LYS A 34 2.90 -9.57 -6.67
N GLU A 35 3.25 -9.49 -7.95
CA GLU A 35 4.58 -9.84 -8.43
C GLU A 35 5.63 -8.82 -7.97
N LEU A 36 5.32 -7.52 -8.04
CA LEU A 36 6.24 -6.45 -7.63
C LEU A 36 6.50 -6.44 -6.13
N ILE A 37 5.46 -6.60 -5.30
CA ILE A 37 5.63 -6.66 -3.85
C ILE A 37 6.37 -7.93 -3.41
N ALA A 38 6.22 -9.05 -4.12
CA ALA A 38 6.95 -10.29 -3.84
C ALA A 38 8.44 -10.19 -4.20
N LEU A 39 8.78 -9.33 -5.17
CA LEU A 39 10.16 -9.03 -5.55
C LEU A 39 10.83 -8.00 -4.62
N HIS A 40 10.05 -7.31 -3.79
CA HIS A 40 10.59 -6.34 -2.84
C HIS A 40 11.42 -7.06 -1.78
N ILE A 41 12.68 -6.66 -1.67
CA ILE A 41 13.58 -7.09 -0.61
C ILE A 41 13.57 -5.94 0.41
N PRO A 42 13.01 -6.15 1.62
CA PRO A 42 13.02 -5.11 2.64
C PRO A 42 14.46 -4.69 2.92
N GLU A 43 14.74 -3.40 2.82
CA GLU A 43 16.04 -2.86 3.17
C GLU A 43 16.13 -2.78 4.70
N GLU A 44 16.77 -3.78 5.32
CA GLU A 44 17.16 -3.72 6.74
C GLU A 44 18.25 -2.65 6.93
N GLY A 45 17.86 -1.39 6.98
CA GLY A 45 18.83 -0.30 7.12
C GLY A 45 18.14 1.02 7.40
N ALA A 46 18.23 1.46 8.66
CA ALA A 46 17.93 2.79 9.20
C ALA A 46 17.63 3.88 8.14
N ILE A 47 16.45 3.84 7.52
CA ILE A 47 15.94 4.97 6.76
C ILE A 47 15.43 5.93 7.82
N PRO A 48 16.04 7.12 8.01
CA PRO A 48 15.52 8.08 8.97
C PRO A 48 14.14 8.54 8.50
N GLY A 49 13.09 7.95 9.09
CA GLY A 49 11.68 8.26 8.80
C GLY A 49 11.01 7.41 7.72
N GLY A 50 11.67 6.40 7.15
CA GLY A 50 11.07 5.52 6.14
C GLY A 50 10.56 4.23 6.74
N ILE A 51 9.24 4.09 6.90
CA ILE A 51 8.62 2.77 7.07
C ILE A 51 8.78 2.07 5.72
N ASP A 52 9.68 1.09 5.65
CA ASP A 52 9.77 0.19 4.51
C ASP A 52 8.58 -0.79 4.53
N TYR A 53 8.15 -1.26 3.36
CA TYR A 53 7.12 -2.29 3.24
C TYR A 53 7.77 -3.67 3.04
N CYS A 54 7.02 -4.73 3.32
CA CYS A 54 7.43 -6.11 3.09
C CYS A 54 6.47 -6.80 2.11
N ASN A 55 6.68 -8.09 1.85
CA ASN A 55 5.84 -8.89 0.97
C ASN A 55 4.55 -9.43 1.63
N ASP A 56 4.22 -8.99 2.85
CA ASP A 56 3.00 -9.39 3.54
C ASP A 56 1.76 -8.71 2.96
N LEU A 57 0.94 -9.49 2.28
CA LEU A 57 -0.33 -9.04 1.69
C LEU A 57 -1.51 -9.12 2.66
N THR A 58 -1.31 -9.63 3.88
CA THR A 58 -2.35 -9.73 4.91
C THR A 58 -2.42 -8.48 5.79
N ASP A 59 -1.32 -7.73 5.87
CA ASP A 59 -1.27 -6.44 6.54
C ASP A 59 -1.69 -5.31 5.60
N GLY A 60 -2.85 -4.71 5.90
CA GLY A 60 -3.39 -3.61 5.12
C GLY A 60 -2.55 -2.33 5.19
N ALA A 61 -1.87 -2.06 6.30
CA ALA A 61 -0.97 -0.91 6.43
C ALA A 61 0.26 -1.08 5.53
N ASN A 62 0.85 -2.28 5.55
CA ASN A 62 1.94 -2.66 4.66
C ASN A 62 1.55 -2.52 3.19
N VAL A 63 0.38 -3.08 2.81
CA VAL A 63 -0.12 -3.02 1.43
C VAL A 63 -0.39 -1.59 0.98
N TYR A 64 -0.89 -0.73 1.88
CA TYR A 64 -1.06 0.68 1.60
C TYR A 64 0.28 1.36 1.27
N GLN A 65 1.32 1.15 2.10
CA GLN A 65 2.66 1.70 1.85
C GLN A 65 3.25 1.16 0.53
N ALA A 66 3.12 -0.13 0.28
CA ALA A 66 3.57 -0.77 -0.95
C ALA A 66 2.90 -0.17 -2.19
N LEU A 67 1.59 0.10 -2.15
CA LEU A 67 0.86 0.73 -3.27
C LEU A 67 1.36 2.14 -3.56
N LEU A 68 1.61 2.94 -2.51
CA LEU A 68 2.14 4.29 -2.68
C LEU A 68 3.55 4.31 -3.26
N HIS A 69 4.38 3.32 -2.89
CA HIS A 69 5.76 3.23 -3.34
C HIS A 69 5.88 2.64 -4.76
N ILE A 70 5.19 1.53 -5.02
CA ILE A 70 5.24 0.82 -6.31
C ILE A 70 4.59 1.64 -7.43
N PHE A 71 3.52 2.37 -7.13
CA PHE A 71 2.80 3.20 -8.10
C PHE A 71 2.97 4.69 -7.76
N PRO A 72 4.06 5.35 -8.16
CA PRO A 72 4.30 6.77 -7.81
C PRO A 72 3.26 7.72 -8.41
N GLN A 73 2.59 7.32 -9.50
CA GLN A 73 1.45 8.04 -10.06
C GLN A 73 0.12 7.57 -9.45
N ASN A 74 0.03 7.66 -8.12
CA ASN A 74 -1.17 7.35 -7.38
C ASN A 74 -1.92 8.63 -6.94
N HIS A 75 -3.20 8.44 -6.61
CA HIS A 75 -4.04 9.45 -6.01
C HIS A 75 -4.91 8.79 -4.94
N ILE A 76 -4.69 9.18 -3.69
CA ILE A 76 -5.45 8.66 -2.55
C ILE A 76 -6.85 9.28 -2.59
N LEU A 77 -7.88 8.43 -2.69
CA LEU A 77 -9.28 8.84 -2.68
C LEU A 77 -9.89 8.76 -1.28
N ILE A 78 -9.43 7.79 -0.49
CA ILE A 78 -9.81 7.61 0.92
C ILE A 78 -8.53 7.26 1.65
N GLU A 79 -8.12 8.16 2.56
CA GLU A 79 -6.97 7.97 3.43
C GLU A 79 -7.31 6.98 4.56
N PRO A 80 -6.40 6.06 4.91
CA PRO A 80 -6.57 5.21 6.08
C PRO A 80 -6.50 6.01 7.38
N SER A 81 -7.12 5.48 8.44
CA SER A 81 -7.02 6.06 9.77
C SER A 81 -5.62 5.84 10.37
N ASN A 82 -5.23 6.70 11.32
CA ASN A 82 -3.98 6.54 12.07
C ASN A 82 -3.93 5.19 12.80
N GLU A 83 -5.05 4.75 13.37
CA GLU A 83 -5.17 3.44 14.04
C GLU A 83 -4.92 2.28 13.06
N PHE A 84 -5.44 2.37 11.83
CA PHE A 84 -5.19 1.37 10.79
C PHE A 84 -3.71 1.31 10.39
N LEU A 85 -3.05 2.47 10.32
CA LEU A 85 -1.62 2.56 10.03
C LEU A 85 -0.72 2.19 11.22
N GLY A 86 -1.29 1.77 12.35
CA GLY A 86 -0.51 1.42 13.56
C GLY A 86 0.05 2.62 14.31
N PHE A 87 -0.35 3.85 13.96
CA PHE A 87 -0.04 5.03 14.76
C PHE A 87 -0.95 5.08 15.97
N ASP A 88 -0.42 4.73 17.14
CA ASP A 88 -1.08 5.02 18.41
C ASP A 88 -0.77 6.48 18.80
N PRO A 89 -1.76 7.40 18.81
CA PRO A 89 -1.55 8.78 19.23
C PRO A 89 -1.13 8.92 20.70
N ARG A 90 -1.15 7.83 21.50
CA ARG A 90 -0.69 7.77 22.89
C ARG A 90 0.74 7.23 23.05
N ALA A 91 1.39 6.82 21.96
CA ALA A 91 2.82 6.47 22.00
C ALA A 91 3.64 7.77 22.15
N ILE A 92 3.89 8.15 23.41
CA ILE A 92 4.81 9.23 23.76
C ILE A 92 6.23 8.68 23.54
N TYR A 93 6.94 9.21 22.55
CA TYR A 93 8.37 8.98 22.31
C TYR A 93 9.23 9.71 23.35
#